data_AF-A0A0F7KHK3-F1
#
_entry.id   AF-A0A0F7KHK3-F1
#
_cell.length_a   1.000
_cell.length_b   1.000
_cell.length_c   1.000
_cell.angle_alpha   90.00
_cell.angle_beta   90.00
_cell.angle_gamma   90.00
#
_symmetry.space_group_name_H-M   'P 1'
#
loop_
_entity.id
_entity.type
_entity.pdbx_description
1 polymer ?
#
loop_
_entity_poly.entity_id
_entity_poly.type
_entity_poly.pdbx_seq_one_letter_code
_entity_poly.pdbx_strand_id
1 'polypeptide(L)'
;MSLPDPTITRIPIDQDVQATPGLWNERYAEIDHNFENLDDRAVSVEEEITAARFGNLSLAGMVGTIVSQIGGILGSLDGTASPSTLQNVLGADFLYRNSDKRMVFELFASGYSLQAIDDIAVINGVSSDDALDIADTSKIITGQDYLLSDEDGTEIIRPTSIRSDNRIKLSASLDRSWDATGKVTGSTLIRNEDGGADAAVGSQWISRLIQLGTDTAKRTITIRRTANTGVVRLYYRDNYQTSWAEVDRAIRQTGGGTTGIPDGYYDDKYLVPLREDGYLRIVTEAAAI
;
A
#
# COMPACT_ATOMS: atom_id res chain seq x y z
N MET A 1 -41.61 -17.78 14.71
CA MET A 1 -41.05 -18.87 15.55
C MET A 1 -42.22 -19.54 16.24
N SER A 2 -42.32 -20.86 16.14
CA SER A 2 -43.42 -21.65 16.71
C SER A 2 -43.01 -22.26 18.05
N LEU A 3 -43.97 -22.35 18.98
CA LEU A 3 -43.82 -23.15 20.20
C LEU A 3 -43.81 -24.65 19.84
N PRO A 4 -43.13 -25.51 20.64
CA PRO A 4 -43.19 -26.96 20.50
C PRO A 4 -44.61 -27.50 20.54
N ASP A 5 -45.43 -27.00 21.48
CA ASP A 5 -46.83 -27.35 21.63
C ASP A 5 -47.71 -26.10 21.39
N PRO A 6 -47.93 -25.71 20.12
CA PRO A 6 -48.62 -24.47 19.78
C PRO A 6 -50.11 -24.47 20.14
N THR A 7 -50.66 -25.63 20.47
CA THR A 7 -52.04 -25.80 20.94
C THR A 7 -52.05 -26.80 22.07
N ILE A 8 -52.28 -26.32 23.29
CA ILE A 8 -52.43 -27.18 24.48
C ILE A 8 -53.66 -28.06 24.32
N THR A 9 -53.50 -29.35 24.57
CA THR A 9 -54.55 -30.34 24.45
C THR A 9 -55.68 -30.01 25.43
N ARG A 10 -56.82 -29.59 24.89
CA ARG A 10 -57.99 -29.23 25.71
C ARG A 10 -58.51 -30.45 26.46
N ILE A 11 -59.07 -30.22 27.64
CA ILE A 11 -59.81 -31.28 28.34
C ILE A 11 -61.13 -31.47 27.58
N PRO A 12 -61.47 -32.72 27.18
CA PRO A 12 -62.75 -33.00 26.56
C PRO A 12 -63.88 -32.62 27.54
N ILE A 13 -64.67 -31.62 27.20
CA ILE A 13 -65.81 -31.14 28.01
C ILE A 13 -67.08 -31.96 27.78
N ASP A 14 -67.09 -32.82 26.74
CA ASP A 14 -68.28 -33.53 26.25
C ASP A 14 -68.32 -35.00 26.68
N GLN A 15 -67.31 -35.46 27.42
CA GLN A 15 -67.23 -36.81 27.96
C GLN A 15 -67.16 -36.68 29.48
N ASP A 16 -67.92 -37.52 30.19
CA ASP A 16 -67.99 -37.57 31.66
C ASP A 16 -66.69 -38.20 32.21
N VAL A 17 -65.55 -37.58 31.91
CA VAL A 17 -64.21 -38.08 32.22
C VAL A 17 -63.93 -37.78 33.68
N GLN A 18 -63.61 -38.81 34.46
CA GLN A 18 -63.24 -38.61 35.85
C GLN A 18 -62.02 -37.69 35.96
N ALA A 19 -62.11 -36.71 36.86
CA ALA A 19 -61.03 -35.77 37.19
C ALA A 19 -59.89 -36.51 37.90
N THR A 20 -59.13 -37.29 37.15
CA THR A 20 -57.93 -37.97 37.62
C THR A 20 -56.72 -37.05 37.45
N PRO A 21 -55.71 -37.15 38.32
CA PRO A 21 -54.48 -36.37 38.19
C PRO A 21 -53.81 -36.53 36.80
N GLY A 22 -53.87 -37.74 36.22
CA GLY A 22 -53.30 -38.02 34.91
C GLY A 22 -53.87 -37.16 33.77
N LEU A 23 -55.15 -36.80 33.85
CA LEU A 23 -55.80 -35.93 32.86
C LEU A 23 -55.20 -34.51 32.88
N TRP A 24 -54.80 -34.00 34.04
CA TRP A 24 -54.22 -32.67 34.16
C TRP A 24 -52.70 -32.67 33.93
N ASN A 25 -52.01 -33.73 34.37
CA ASN A 25 -50.56 -33.85 34.26
C ASN A 25 -50.05 -33.76 32.82
N GLU A 26 -50.79 -34.29 31.85
CA GLU A 26 -50.44 -34.19 30.42
C GLU A 26 -50.41 -32.73 29.94
N ARG A 27 -51.41 -31.91 30.32
CA ARG A 27 -51.46 -30.50 29.94
C ARG A 27 -50.40 -29.68 30.65
N TYR A 28 -50.15 -29.99 31.92
CA TYR A 28 -49.05 -29.36 32.65
C TYR A 28 -47.72 -29.69 31.99
N ALA A 29 -47.50 -30.92 31.53
CA ALA A 29 -46.28 -31.29 30.79
C ALA A 29 -46.13 -30.51 29.46
N GLU A 30 -47.20 -30.33 28.68
CA GLU A 30 -47.17 -29.51 27.45
C GLU A 30 -46.88 -28.02 27.74
N ILE A 31 -47.44 -27.50 28.83
CA ILE A 31 -47.19 -26.13 29.28
C ILE A 31 -45.75 -25.97 29.77
N ASP A 32 -45.26 -26.91 30.58
CA ASP A 32 -43.90 -26.93 31.10
C ASP A 32 -42.89 -27.03 29.96
N HIS A 33 -43.13 -27.89 28.97
CA HIS A 33 -42.28 -28.02 27.77
C HIS A 33 -42.21 -26.71 26.95
N ASN A 34 -43.32 -25.99 26.84
CA ASN A 34 -43.32 -24.67 26.21
C ASN A 34 -42.55 -23.62 27.03
N PHE A 35 -42.63 -23.66 28.37
CA PHE A 35 -41.87 -22.76 29.24
C PHE A 35 -40.37 -23.08 29.22
N GLU A 36 -39.98 -24.35 29.27
CA GLU A 36 -38.59 -24.79 29.09
C GLU A 36 -38.05 -24.30 27.75
N ASN A 37 -38.82 -24.44 26.66
CA ASN A 37 -38.41 -23.91 25.36
C ASN A 37 -38.22 -22.39 25.35
N LEU A 38 -39.06 -21.64 26.06
CA LEU A 38 -38.95 -20.18 26.15
C LEU A 38 -37.74 -19.77 27.00
N ASP A 39 -37.48 -20.46 28.10
CA ASP A 39 -36.34 -20.23 28.98
C ASP A 39 -35.03 -20.56 28.25
N ASP A 40 -34.95 -21.69 27.55
CA ASP A 40 -33.79 -22.05 26.72
C ASP A 40 -33.51 -21.00 25.65
N ARG A 41 -34.57 -20.44 25.03
CA ARG A 41 -34.44 -19.36 24.06
C ARG A 41 -33.98 -18.06 24.70
N ALA A 42 -34.47 -17.73 25.90
CA ALA A 42 -34.02 -16.56 26.63
C ALA A 42 -32.53 -16.67 26.98
N VAL A 43 -32.09 -17.83 27.50
CA VAL A 43 -30.69 -18.14 27.78
C VAL A 43 -29.85 -18.04 26.49
N SER A 44 -30.30 -18.64 25.40
CA SER A 44 -29.58 -18.58 24.12
C SER A 44 -29.42 -17.15 23.60
N VAL A 45 -30.43 -16.29 23.75
CA VAL A 45 -30.34 -14.86 23.37
C VAL A 45 -29.43 -14.09 24.32
N GLU A 46 -29.46 -14.37 25.62
CA GLU A 46 -28.55 -13.75 26.59
C GLU A 46 -27.09 -14.14 26.34
N GLU A 47 -26.84 -15.40 25.99
CA GLU A 47 -25.53 -15.90 25.56
C GLU A 47 -25.09 -15.25 24.25
N GLU A 48 -26.00 -15.12 23.25
CA GLU A 48 -25.72 -14.43 21.99
C GLU A 48 -25.36 -12.97 22.22
N ILE A 49 -26.13 -12.25 23.04
CA ILE A 49 -25.87 -10.84 23.39
C ILE A 49 -24.55 -10.71 24.16
N THR A 50 -24.27 -11.64 25.08
CA THR A 50 -23.01 -11.65 25.83
C THR A 50 -21.82 -11.91 24.91
N ALA A 51 -21.93 -12.86 23.98
CA ALA A 51 -20.93 -13.16 22.98
C ALA A 51 -20.71 -11.98 22.01
N ALA A 52 -21.79 -11.34 21.54
CA ALA A 52 -21.73 -10.14 20.70
C ALA A 52 -21.09 -8.95 21.43
N ARG A 53 -21.17 -8.93 22.77
CA ARG A 53 -20.48 -7.95 23.62
C ARG A 53 -19.04 -8.33 23.99
N PHE A 54 -18.52 -9.42 23.47
CA PHE A 54 -17.24 -10.00 23.90
C PHE A 54 -17.16 -10.19 25.42
N GLY A 55 -18.29 -10.47 26.09
CA GLY A 55 -18.37 -10.59 27.54
C GLY A 55 -18.38 -9.27 28.34
N ASN A 56 -18.51 -8.10 27.69
CA ASN A 56 -18.49 -6.81 28.38
C ASN A 56 -19.88 -6.32 28.81
N LEU A 57 -20.00 -5.86 30.06
CA LEU A 57 -21.26 -5.37 30.65
C LEU A 57 -21.61 -3.92 30.30
N SER A 58 -20.71 -3.16 29.67
CA SER A 58 -20.94 -1.75 29.33
C SER A 58 -20.44 -1.40 27.93
N LEU A 59 -21.06 -0.39 27.31
CA LEU A 59 -20.62 0.16 26.02
C LEU A 59 -19.17 0.65 26.10
N ALA A 60 -18.77 1.25 27.23
CA ALA A 60 -17.38 1.68 27.45
C ALA A 60 -16.41 0.49 27.49
N GLY A 61 -16.79 -0.63 28.12
CA GLY A 61 -15.99 -1.87 28.12
C GLY A 61 -15.89 -2.50 26.73
N MET A 62 -17.00 -2.58 25.99
CA MET A 62 -17.02 -3.05 24.60
C MET A 62 -16.12 -2.18 23.70
N VAL A 63 -16.27 -0.86 23.77
CA VAL A 63 -15.41 0.08 23.03
C VAL A 63 -13.95 -0.07 23.45
N GLY A 64 -13.67 -0.27 24.75
CA GLY A 64 -12.33 -0.55 25.26
C GLY A 64 -11.73 -1.85 24.71
N THR A 65 -12.50 -2.94 24.63
CA THR A 65 -12.04 -4.21 24.03
C THR A 65 -11.85 -4.09 22.52
N ILE A 66 -12.75 -3.41 21.80
CA ILE A 66 -12.59 -3.14 20.36
C ILE A 66 -11.34 -2.31 20.13
N VAL A 67 -11.14 -1.24 20.91
CA VAL A 67 -9.92 -0.41 20.88
C VAL A 67 -8.68 -1.22 21.28
N SER A 68 -8.80 -2.20 22.18
CA SER A 68 -7.70 -3.10 22.57
C SER A 68 -7.44 -4.22 21.57
N GLN A 69 -8.41 -4.67 20.79
CA GLN A 69 -8.19 -5.65 19.70
C GLN A 69 -7.60 -4.95 18.48
N ILE A 70 -8.05 -3.73 18.20
CA ILE A 70 -7.45 -2.84 17.19
C ILE A 70 -6.06 -2.39 17.65
N GLY A 71 -5.89 -2.04 18.93
CA GLY A 71 -4.63 -1.66 19.56
C GLY A 71 -3.73 -2.85 19.94
N GLY A 72 -4.25 -4.08 19.91
CA GLY A 72 -3.46 -5.30 20.01
C GLY A 72 -2.62 -5.55 18.75
N ILE A 73 -2.92 -4.83 17.67
CA ILE A 73 -2.08 -4.73 16.48
C ILE A 73 -1.07 -3.57 16.60
N LEU A 74 -1.29 -2.58 17.48
CA LEU A 74 -0.43 -1.39 17.61
C LEU A 74 -0.45 -0.80 19.02
N GLY A 75 0.69 -0.88 19.69
CA GLY A 75 0.92 -0.21 20.97
C GLY A 75 0.65 1.29 20.93
N SER A 76 0.13 1.78 22.06
CA SER A 76 -0.10 3.18 22.47
C SER A 76 -0.80 4.12 21.48
N LEU A 77 -1.91 4.72 21.96
CA LEU A 77 -2.54 5.91 21.38
C LEU A 77 -1.74 7.19 21.67
N ASP A 78 -0.40 7.12 21.66
CA ASP A 78 0.50 8.26 21.60
C ASP A 78 0.99 8.38 20.16
N GLY A 79 0.38 9.32 19.44
CA GLY A 79 0.41 9.42 17.99
C GLY A 79 1.78 9.66 17.39
N THR A 80 2.43 8.57 16.99
CA THR A 80 3.20 8.49 15.75
C THR A 80 2.89 7.15 15.11
N ALA A 81 1.77 7.06 14.39
CA ALA A 81 1.51 5.89 13.56
C ALA A 81 2.73 5.68 12.65
N SER A 82 3.32 4.49 12.68
CA SER A 82 4.43 4.18 11.79
C SER A 82 3.97 4.41 10.33
N PRO A 83 4.84 4.90 9.44
CA PRO A 83 4.50 5.05 8.03
C PRO A 83 3.88 3.78 7.42
N SER A 84 4.30 2.57 7.85
CA SER A 84 3.68 1.28 7.48
C SER A 84 2.22 1.16 7.88
N THR A 85 1.85 1.60 9.07
CA THR A 85 0.48 1.52 9.58
C THR A 85 -0.45 2.41 8.76
N LEU A 86 -0.02 3.64 8.50
CA LEU A 86 -0.76 4.56 7.64
C LEU A 86 -0.89 4.02 6.22
N GLN A 87 0.15 3.39 5.67
CA GLN A 87 0.12 2.80 4.33
C GLN A 87 -0.81 1.60 4.23
N ASN A 88 -0.84 0.72 5.23
CA ASN A 88 -1.72 -0.44 5.22
C ASN A 88 -3.19 -0.02 5.36
N VAL A 89 -3.48 0.96 6.21
CA VAL A 89 -4.84 1.47 6.41
C VAL A 89 -5.33 2.28 5.22
N LEU A 90 -4.52 3.20 4.67
CA LEU A 90 -4.87 3.98 3.47
C LEU A 90 -4.92 3.10 2.23
N GLY A 91 -3.96 2.18 2.08
CA GLY A 91 -3.93 1.21 0.98
C GLY A 91 -5.17 0.32 0.99
N ALA A 92 -5.55 -0.22 2.14
CA ALA A 92 -6.76 -1.04 2.26
C ALA A 92 -8.04 -0.23 2.00
N ASP A 93 -8.26 0.91 2.69
CA ASP A 93 -9.50 1.69 2.52
C ASP A 93 -9.65 2.24 1.09
N PHE A 94 -8.55 2.61 0.43
CA PHE A 94 -8.55 3.07 -0.96
C PHE A 94 -8.80 1.93 -1.95
N LEU A 95 -8.17 0.77 -1.75
CA LEU A 95 -8.41 -0.43 -2.58
C LEU A 95 -9.87 -0.95 -2.43
N TYR A 96 -10.46 -0.86 -1.24
CA TYR A 96 -11.83 -1.31 -0.99
C TYR A 96 -12.91 -0.35 -1.52
N ARG A 97 -12.65 0.96 -1.59
CA ARG A 97 -13.65 1.96 -2.03
C ARG A 97 -13.43 2.53 -3.44
N ASN A 98 -12.21 2.49 -3.96
CA ASN A 98 -11.84 3.04 -5.27
C ASN A 98 -10.86 2.08 -5.97
N SER A 99 -11.29 0.86 -6.30
CA SER A 99 -10.47 -0.19 -6.92
C SER A 99 -9.64 0.25 -8.13
N ASP A 100 -10.07 1.31 -8.82
CA ASP A 100 -9.45 1.85 -10.03
C ASP A 100 -8.39 2.93 -9.75
N LYS A 101 -8.24 3.33 -8.48
CA LYS A 101 -7.25 4.29 -8.03
C LYS A 101 -6.27 3.59 -7.12
N ARG A 102 -4.97 3.83 -7.33
CA ARG A 102 -3.90 3.27 -6.49
C ARG A 102 -3.08 4.38 -5.87
N MET A 103 -2.70 4.17 -4.61
CA MET A 103 -1.76 5.02 -3.90
C MET A 103 -0.43 4.28 -3.78
N VAL A 104 0.65 4.98 -4.08
CA VAL A 104 2.01 4.46 -4.00
C VAL A 104 2.85 5.53 -3.31
N PHE A 105 3.76 5.10 -2.44
CA PHE A 105 4.67 5.98 -1.72
C PHE A 105 6.09 5.45 -1.89
N GLU A 106 7.03 6.37 -2.18
CA GLU A 106 8.45 6.14 -2.02
C GLU A 106 8.84 6.79 -0.70
N LEU A 107 9.38 5.99 0.22
CA LEU A 107 10.24 6.50 1.27
C LEU A 107 11.59 5.88 0.97
N PHE A 108 12.61 6.71 0.85
CA PHE A 108 14.00 6.31 0.60
C PHE A 108 14.59 5.59 1.82
N ALA A 109 13.96 4.48 2.22
CA ALA A 109 14.22 3.67 3.38
C ALA A 109 13.93 2.21 3.04
N SER A 110 14.58 1.28 3.74
CA SER A 110 14.41 -0.15 3.50
C SER A 110 12.95 -0.58 3.66
N GLY A 111 12.46 -1.41 2.72
CA GLY A 111 11.06 -1.87 2.69
C GLY A 111 10.05 -0.90 2.05
N TYR A 112 10.42 0.35 1.78
CA TYR A 112 9.54 1.37 1.18
C TYR A 112 10.08 1.96 -0.12
N SER A 113 11.13 1.34 -0.67
CA SER A 113 11.70 1.78 -1.92
C SER A 113 10.97 1.18 -3.12
N LEU A 114 10.58 2.07 -4.01
CA LEU A 114 10.12 1.79 -5.36
C LEU A 114 11.29 1.89 -6.34
N GLN A 115 12.56 1.95 -5.93
CA GLN A 115 13.67 1.97 -6.88
C GLN A 115 13.66 0.72 -7.76
N ALA A 116 14.14 0.86 -8.99
CA ALA A 116 14.21 -0.22 -9.96
C ALA A 116 14.95 -1.47 -9.42
N ILE A 117 16.07 -1.25 -8.72
CA ILE A 117 17.00 -2.28 -8.27
C ILE A 117 17.98 -1.71 -7.22
N ASP A 118 18.56 -2.59 -6.41
CA ASP A 118 19.75 -2.26 -5.61
C ASP A 118 21.01 -2.23 -6.50
N ASP A 119 22.09 -1.65 -5.98
CA ASP A 119 23.34 -1.48 -6.74
C ASP A 119 23.94 -2.83 -7.18
N ILE A 120 24.20 -2.96 -8.48
CA ILE A 120 24.95 -4.07 -9.08
C ILE A 120 26.24 -3.53 -9.66
N ALA A 121 27.38 -4.06 -9.21
CA ALA A 121 28.68 -3.65 -9.72
C ALA A 121 28.82 -3.94 -11.23
N VAL A 122 29.38 -2.98 -11.95
CA VAL A 122 29.83 -3.19 -13.34
C VAL A 122 31.11 -4.01 -13.32
N ILE A 123 31.27 -4.88 -14.31
CA ILE A 123 32.54 -5.59 -14.56
C ILE A 123 33.29 -4.86 -15.67
N ASN A 124 32.62 -4.62 -16.79
CA ASN A 124 33.20 -4.00 -17.97
C ASN A 124 32.12 -3.52 -18.96
N GLY A 125 32.32 -2.34 -19.53
CA GLY A 125 31.53 -1.81 -20.64
C GLY A 125 32.44 -1.03 -21.58
N VAL A 126 32.25 -1.19 -22.88
CA VAL A 126 33.08 -0.52 -23.89
C VAL A 126 32.24 0.55 -24.59
N SER A 127 32.77 1.77 -24.68
CA SER A 127 32.11 2.85 -25.44
C SER A 127 31.73 2.39 -26.85
N SER A 128 30.56 2.82 -27.31
CA SER A 128 29.95 2.44 -28.59
C SER A 128 29.53 0.96 -28.73
N ASP A 129 29.82 0.10 -27.76
CA ASP A 129 29.24 -1.25 -27.67
C ASP A 129 27.85 -1.20 -27.03
N ASP A 130 27.00 -2.15 -27.37
CA ASP A 130 25.63 -2.27 -26.85
C ASP A 130 25.50 -3.48 -25.90
N ALA A 131 26.61 -3.87 -25.28
CA ALA A 131 26.67 -4.89 -24.26
C ALA A 131 27.39 -4.37 -23.01
N LEU A 132 26.92 -4.81 -21.85
CA LEU A 132 27.51 -4.47 -20.55
C LEU A 132 27.68 -5.74 -19.72
N ASP A 133 28.88 -5.93 -19.18
CA ASP A 133 29.17 -6.99 -18.23
C ASP A 133 28.96 -6.47 -16.80
N ILE A 134 28.18 -7.20 -16.00
CA ILE A 134 27.79 -6.84 -14.62
C ILE A 134 27.90 -8.04 -13.67
N ALA A 135 27.99 -7.78 -12.38
CA ALA A 135 28.22 -8.81 -11.36
C ALA A 135 27.09 -9.86 -11.24
N ASP A 136 25.84 -9.47 -11.49
CA ASP A 136 24.68 -10.37 -11.45
C ASP A 136 23.55 -9.84 -12.33
N THR A 137 22.93 -10.71 -13.13
CA THR A 137 21.77 -10.38 -13.98
C THR A 137 20.44 -10.87 -13.40
N SER A 138 20.43 -11.59 -12.27
CA SER A 138 19.25 -12.24 -11.70
C SER A 138 18.10 -11.30 -11.35
N LYS A 139 18.40 -10.02 -11.13
CA LYS A 139 17.46 -8.95 -10.79
C LYS A 139 17.14 -8.01 -11.95
N ILE A 140 17.77 -8.21 -13.11
CA ILE A 140 17.54 -7.39 -14.30
C ILE A 140 16.26 -7.83 -15.00
N ILE A 141 15.42 -6.85 -15.32
CA ILE A 141 14.18 -7.00 -16.07
C ILE A 141 14.40 -6.37 -17.45
N THR A 142 14.19 -7.15 -18.51
CA THR A 142 14.31 -6.65 -19.88
C THR A 142 13.23 -5.62 -20.19
N GLY A 143 13.60 -4.54 -20.89
CA GLY A 143 12.73 -3.42 -21.23
C GLY A 143 12.61 -2.35 -20.14
N GLN A 144 13.07 -2.61 -18.90
CA GLN A 144 13.14 -1.61 -17.84
C GLN A 144 14.36 -0.72 -17.99
N ASP A 145 14.25 0.55 -17.59
CA ASP A 145 15.39 1.47 -17.55
C ASP A 145 16.09 1.41 -16.20
N TYR A 146 17.41 1.53 -16.23
CA TYR A 146 18.27 1.63 -15.06
C TYR A 146 19.24 2.79 -15.23
N LEU A 147 19.83 3.23 -14.13
CA LEU A 147 20.93 4.19 -14.12
C LEU A 147 22.24 3.41 -14.11
N LEU A 148 23.15 3.78 -15.00
CA LEU A 148 24.55 3.37 -14.97
C LEU A 148 25.33 4.58 -14.43
N SER A 149 25.99 4.44 -13.29
CA SER A 149 26.57 5.58 -12.57
C SER A 149 27.91 5.26 -11.91
N ASP A 150 28.79 6.26 -11.90
CA ASP A 150 30.05 6.31 -11.14
C ASP A 150 30.29 7.76 -10.68
N GLU A 151 31.54 8.15 -10.41
CA GLU A 151 31.93 9.52 -10.05
C GLU A 151 31.92 10.53 -11.21
N ASP A 152 32.06 10.06 -12.45
CA ASP A 152 32.12 10.90 -13.65
C ASP A 152 30.73 11.25 -14.20
N GLY A 153 29.70 10.48 -13.84
CA GLY A 153 28.32 10.83 -14.14
C GLY A 153 27.36 9.65 -14.18
N THR A 154 26.20 9.90 -14.79
CA THR A 154 25.10 8.94 -14.89
C THR A 154 24.56 8.87 -16.32
N GLU A 155 24.42 7.65 -16.83
CA GLU A 155 23.84 7.30 -18.13
C GLU A 155 22.58 6.44 -17.91
N ILE A 156 21.57 6.55 -18.78
CA ILE A 156 20.38 5.67 -18.71
C ILE A 156 20.59 4.49 -19.66
N ILE A 157 20.44 3.28 -19.13
CA ILE A 157 20.54 2.05 -19.92
C ILE A 157 19.23 1.27 -19.90
N ARG A 158 18.96 0.55 -20.99
CA ARG A 158 17.79 -0.34 -21.12
C ARG A 158 18.20 -1.71 -21.63
N PRO A 159 18.18 -2.75 -20.78
CA PRO A 159 18.48 -4.11 -21.19
C PRO A 159 17.41 -4.66 -22.14
N THR A 160 17.79 -5.21 -23.29
CA THR A 160 16.89 -5.87 -24.26
C THR A 160 16.91 -7.39 -24.16
N SER A 161 18.03 -7.97 -23.71
CA SER A 161 18.16 -9.42 -23.47
C SER A 161 19.29 -9.70 -22.48
N ILE A 162 19.13 -10.74 -21.66
CA ILE A 162 20.20 -11.32 -20.84
C ILE A 162 20.95 -12.35 -21.69
N ARG A 163 22.28 -12.21 -21.80
CA ARG A 163 23.14 -13.06 -22.64
C ARG A 163 23.85 -14.15 -21.85
N SER A 164 24.14 -13.88 -20.58
CA SER A 164 24.67 -14.81 -19.60
C SER A 164 24.39 -14.25 -18.20
N ASP A 165 24.75 -14.99 -17.15
CA ASP A 165 24.61 -14.57 -15.75
C ASP A 165 25.29 -13.23 -15.44
N ASN A 166 26.25 -12.81 -16.28
CA ASN A 166 27.03 -11.59 -16.11
C ASN A 166 26.98 -10.63 -17.29
N ARG A 167 26.14 -10.85 -18.31
CA ARG A 167 26.16 -10.01 -19.52
C ARG A 167 24.75 -9.67 -20.00
N ILE A 168 24.52 -8.38 -20.23
CA ILE A 168 23.28 -7.86 -20.79
C ILE A 168 23.52 -7.19 -22.15
N LYS A 169 22.53 -7.28 -23.03
CA LYS A 169 22.42 -6.50 -24.27
C LYS A 169 21.58 -5.27 -23.99
N LEU A 170 22.00 -4.10 -24.45
CA LEU A 170 21.32 -2.83 -24.28
C LEU A 170 20.54 -2.43 -25.55
N SER A 171 19.62 -1.48 -25.43
CA SER A 171 18.87 -0.95 -26.58
C SER A 171 19.63 0.15 -27.35
N ALA A 172 20.64 0.73 -26.71
CA ALA A 172 21.52 1.75 -27.28
C ALA A 172 22.96 1.40 -26.90
N SER A 173 23.90 1.87 -27.71
CA SER A 173 25.33 1.77 -27.39
C SER A 173 25.68 2.65 -26.19
N LEU A 174 26.68 2.22 -25.42
CA LEU A 174 27.22 2.98 -24.29
C LEU A 174 27.88 4.27 -24.77
N ASP A 175 27.58 5.40 -24.13
CA ASP A 175 28.17 6.69 -24.47
C ASP A 175 29.68 6.72 -24.16
N ARG A 176 30.10 6.02 -23.10
CA ARG A 176 31.51 5.85 -22.71
C ARG A 176 31.82 4.45 -22.19
N SER A 177 33.09 4.17 -21.94
CA SER A 177 33.51 2.92 -21.30
C SER A 177 33.24 2.97 -19.80
N TRP A 178 32.97 1.81 -19.22
CA TRP A 178 32.62 1.61 -17.82
C TRP A 178 33.46 0.48 -17.23
N ASP A 179 33.88 0.62 -15.98
CA ASP A 179 34.69 -0.36 -15.27
C ASP A 179 34.11 -0.68 -13.88
N ALA A 180 34.90 -1.35 -13.03
CA ALA A 180 34.49 -1.79 -11.70
C ALA A 180 34.17 -0.67 -10.71
N THR A 181 34.44 0.60 -11.05
CA THR A 181 33.99 1.76 -10.26
C THR A 181 32.51 2.10 -10.51
N GLY A 182 31.96 1.64 -11.64
CA GLY A 182 30.57 1.85 -12.02
C GLY A 182 29.60 0.86 -11.40
N LYS A 183 28.34 1.27 -11.37
CA LYS A 183 27.22 0.43 -10.91
C LYS A 183 25.95 0.65 -11.75
N VAL A 184 25.20 -0.42 -11.92
CA VAL A 184 23.80 -0.36 -12.36
C VAL A 184 22.93 -0.18 -11.10
N THR A 185 22.10 0.86 -11.08
CA THR A 185 21.29 1.22 -9.91
C THR A 185 19.92 1.80 -10.30
N GLY A 186 18.97 1.74 -9.37
CA GLY A 186 17.69 2.47 -9.50
C GLY A 186 17.76 3.91 -8.99
N SER A 187 18.80 4.30 -8.25
CA SER A 187 18.87 5.62 -7.62
C SER A 187 20.32 6.04 -7.34
N THR A 188 20.63 7.30 -7.61
CA THR A 188 21.89 7.96 -7.17
C THR A 188 21.65 8.91 -6.00
N LEU A 189 20.43 8.97 -5.47
CA LEU A 189 20.10 9.70 -4.26
C LEU A 189 20.69 8.99 -3.03
N ILE A 190 21.17 9.77 -2.07
CA ILE A 190 21.77 9.26 -0.84
C ILE A 190 20.67 9.13 0.21
N ARG A 191 20.33 7.89 0.59
CA ARG A 191 19.26 7.61 1.56
C ARG A 191 19.68 8.03 2.98
N ASN A 192 18.75 8.67 3.69
CA ASN A 192 18.94 9.09 5.08
C ASN A 192 18.40 8.01 6.04
N GLU A 193 19.06 7.81 7.18
CA GLU A 193 18.66 6.79 8.18
C GLU A 193 17.24 7.03 8.72
N ASP A 194 16.87 8.29 8.92
CA ASP A 194 15.55 8.70 9.43
C ASP A 194 14.46 8.78 8.32
N GLY A 195 14.80 8.39 7.10
CA GLY A 195 13.94 8.45 5.93
C GLY A 195 14.11 9.74 5.09
N GLY A 196 13.77 9.63 3.81
CA GLY A 196 14.10 10.64 2.80
C GLY A 196 15.48 10.42 2.21
N ALA A 197 15.87 11.30 1.29
CA ALA A 197 17.18 11.22 0.64
C ALA A 197 17.72 12.60 0.30
N ASP A 198 19.05 12.70 0.34
CA ASP A 198 19.80 13.84 -0.14
C ASP A 198 20.14 13.67 -1.62
N ALA A 199 20.03 14.76 -2.36
CA ALA A 199 20.22 14.80 -3.79
C ALA A 199 21.21 15.90 -4.16
N ALA A 200 22.35 15.54 -4.74
CA ALA A 200 23.22 16.50 -5.39
C ALA A 200 22.61 16.93 -6.74
N VAL A 201 23.15 17.98 -7.35
CA VAL A 201 22.80 18.31 -8.74
C VAL A 201 23.24 17.15 -9.65
N GLY A 202 22.36 16.70 -10.54
CA GLY A 202 22.58 15.56 -11.42
C GLY A 202 22.12 14.22 -10.84
N SER A 203 21.77 14.15 -9.55
CA SER A 203 21.18 12.93 -8.97
C SER A 203 19.87 12.57 -9.65
N GLN A 204 19.63 11.27 -9.75
CA GLN A 204 18.49 10.70 -10.45
C GLN A 204 17.91 9.52 -9.68
N TRP A 205 16.64 9.27 -9.92
CA TRP A 205 15.93 8.08 -9.43
C TRP A 205 15.02 7.57 -10.53
N ILE A 206 14.97 6.25 -10.69
CA ILE A 206 14.06 5.54 -11.59
C ILE A 206 13.24 4.57 -10.74
N SER A 207 11.93 4.67 -10.86
CA SER A 207 11.02 3.74 -10.20
C SER A 207 11.07 2.35 -10.84
N ARG A 208 10.68 1.33 -10.09
CA ARG A 208 10.13 0.08 -10.61
C ARG A 208 8.84 0.36 -11.37
N LEU A 209 8.30 -0.66 -12.03
CA LEU A 209 7.00 -0.57 -12.68
C LEU A 209 5.92 -0.23 -11.64
N ILE A 210 5.16 0.82 -11.89
CA ILE A 210 4.04 1.25 -11.05
C ILE A 210 2.76 1.34 -11.87
N GLN A 211 1.63 1.16 -11.20
CA GLN A 211 0.30 1.37 -11.78
C GLN A 211 -0.47 2.36 -10.91
N LEU A 212 -0.90 3.48 -11.49
CA LEU A 212 -1.60 4.55 -10.77
C LEU A 212 -3.11 4.62 -11.13
N GLY A 213 -3.51 3.87 -12.15
CA GLY A 213 -4.88 3.75 -12.63
C GLY A 213 -4.95 3.04 -13.97
N THR A 214 -6.14 2.64 -14.39
CA THR A 214 -6.41 1.97 -15.67
C THR A 214 -7.08 2.87 -16.70
N ASP A 215 -7.44 4.10 -16.31
CA ASP A 215 -8.10 5.08 -17.17
C ASP A 215 -7.09 6.11 -17.76
N THR A 216 -7.61 7.09 -18.49
CA THR A 216 -6.82 8.15 -19.13
C THR A 216 -6.69 9.42 -18.30
N ALA A 217 -7.22 9.44 -17.06
CA ALA A 217 -7.18 10.63 -16.23
C ALA A 217 -5.80 10.85 -15.60
N LYS A 218 -5.39 12.11 -15.51
CA LYS A 218 -4.11 12.48 -14.90
C LYS A 218 -4.11 12.14 -13.41
N ARG A 219 -2.99 11.61 -12.92
CA ARG A 219 -2.77 11.27 -11.51
C ARG A 219 -1.82 12.26 -10.87
N THR A 220 -2.06 12.58 -9.61
CA THR A 220 -1.21 13.51 -8.87
C THR A 220 -0.02 12.78 -8.28
N ILE A 221 1.19 13.18 -8.68
CA ILE A 221 2.42 12.82 -7.99
C ILE A 221 2.84 14.02 -7.15
N THR A 222 3.11 13.78 -5.87
CA THR A 222 3.60 14.81 -4.94
C THR A 222 5.01 14.45 -4.53
N ILE A 223 5.94 15.36 -4.75
CA ILE A 223 7.32 15.25 -4.28
C ILE A 223 7.50 16.27 -3.14
N ARG A 224 7.71 15.76 -1.93
CA ARG A 224 8.08 16.59 -0.78
C ARG A 224 9.59 16.77 -0.73
N ARG A 225 10.05 18.02 -0.64
CA ARG A 225 11.48 18.34 -0.59
C ARG A 225 11.73 19.57 0.28
N THR A 226 12.96 19.74 0.75
CA THR A 226 13.38 20.93 1.49
C THR A 226 13.22 22.18 0.62
N ALA A 227 12.79 23.29 1.23
CA ALA A 227 12.59 24.57 0.60
C ALA A 227 13.93 25.23 0.27
N ASN A 228 14.46 24.91 -0.91
CA ASN A 228 15.69 25.47 -1.44
C ASN A 228 15.56 25.81 -2.93
N THR A 229 16.62 26.38 -3.50
CA THR A 229 16.69 26.80 -4.91
C THR A 229 16.84 25.62 -5.89
N GLY A 230 17.21 24.43 -5.42
CA GLY A 230 17.32 23.24 -6.25
C GLY A 230 16.00 22.93 -6.97
N VAL A 231 16.12 22.42 -8.19
CA VAL A 231 14.98 22.06 -9.05
C VAL A 231 14.89 20.54 -9.11
N VAL A 232 13.67 20.03 -8.99
CA VAL A 232 13.35 18.61 -9.22
C VAL A 232 12.50 18.55 -10.47
N ARG A 233 12.95 17.78 -11.46
CA ARG A 233 12.19 17.48 -12.67
C ARG A 233 11.62 16.08 -12.59
N LEU A 234 10.36 15.94 -12.99
CA LEU A 234 9.66 14.66 -13.04
C LEU A 234 9.48 14.25 -14.49
N TYR A 235 9.81 13.00 -14.79
CA TYR A 235 9.59 12.36 -16.08
C TYR A 235 8.72 11.13 -15.89
N TYR A 236 7.99 10.76 -16.94
CA TYR A 236 7.26 9.50 -17.00
C TYR A 236 7.48 8.78 -18.33
N ARG A 237 7.28 7.47 -18.30
CA ARG A 237 7.27 6.59 -19.47
C ARG A 237 6.24 5.50 -19.25
N ASP A 238 5.47 5.16 -20.28
CA ASP A 238 4.53 4.04 -20.26
C ASP A 238 4.51 3.34 -21.63
N ASN A 239 3.59 2.41 -21.84
CA ASN A 239 3.47 1.67 -23.11
C ASN A 239 3.01 2.56 -24.29
N TYR A 240 2.46 3.74 -24.01
CA TYR A 240 1.97 4.69 -25.02
C TYR A 240 2.93 5.87 -25.22
N GLN A 241 3.64 6.26 -24.18
CA GLN A 241 4.72 7.25 -24.14
C GLN A 241 6.03 6.50 -23.87
N THR A 242 6.60 5.93 -24.93
CA THR A 242 7.73 4.97 -24.86
C THR A 242 9.10 5.62 -24.64
N SER A 243 9.20 6.94 -24.77
CA SER A 243 10.35 7.76 -24.38
C SER A 243 10.02 8.58 -23.13
N TRP A 244 11.04 8.89 -22.33
CA TRP A 244 10.89 9.75 -21.16
C TRP A 244 10.34 11.13 -21.55
N ALA A 245 9.15 11.45 -21.06
CA ALA A 245 8.53 12.75 -21.23
C ALA A 245 8.55 13.52 -19.90
N GLU A 246 8.97 14.78 -19.94
CA GLU A 246 8.92 15.66 -18.77
C GLU A 246 7.47 16.02 -18.42
N VAL A 247 7.19 16.15 -17.13
CA VAL A 247 5.93 16.63 -16.60
C VAL A 247 6.17 17.94 -15.90
N ASP A 248 5.53 19.00 -16.39
CA ASP A 248 5.60 20.30 -15.75
C ASP A 248 4.97 20.24 -14.35
N ARG A 249 5.61 20.95 -13.41
CA ARG A 249 5.05 21.15 -12.06
C ARG A 249 3.76 21.94 -12.19
N ALA A 250 2.66 21.36 -11.73
CA ALA A 250 1.35 22.02 -11.75
C ALA A 250 1.20 23.00 -10.59
N ILE A 251 1.59 22.60 -9.37
CA ILE A 251 1.40 23.39 -8.16
C ILE A 251 2.62 23.21 -7.25
N ARG A 252 3.05 24.29 -6.59
CA ARG A 252 3.96 24.25 -5.43
C ARG A 252 3.22 24.74 -4.21
N GLN A 253 3.22 23.94 -3.14
CA GLN A 253 2.67 24.34 -1.84
C GLN A 253 3.82 24.51 -0.85
N THR A 254 3.82 25.64 -0.15
CA THR A 254 4.83 25.96 0.87
C THR A 254 4.42 25.40 2.22
N GLY A 255 5.43 24.87 2.92
CA GLY A 255 5.35 24.44 4.31
C GLY A 255 4.92 25.52 5.27
N GLY A 256 4.29 25.09 6.36
CA GLY A 256 3.90 25.93 7.47
C GLY A 256 2.43 26.26 7.57
N GLY A 257 2.07 26.88 8.71
CA GLY A 257 0.70 27.26 9.03
C GLY A 257 -0.25 26.05 9.09
N THR A 258 -1.36 26.11 8.35
CA THR A 258 -2.43 25.09 8.36
C THR A 258 -2.35 24.09 7.20
N THR A 259 -1.23 24.03 6.47
CA THR A 259 -1.11 23.24 5.23
C THR A 259 -0.84 21.75 5.46
N GLY A 260 -0.38 21.35 6.66
CA GLY A 260 0.07 19.99 6.96
C GLY A 260 1.42 19.62 6.34
N ILE A 261 2.11 20.58 5.72
CA ILE A 261 3.48 20.45 5.19
C ILE A 261 4.43 21.06 6.25
N PRO A 262 5.50 20.35 6.67
CA PRO A 262 6.45 20.88 7.66
C PRO A 262 7.07 22.22 7.23
N ASP A 263 7.34 23.09 8.20
CA ASP A 263 8.07 24.33 7.95
C ASP A 263 9.41 24.04 7.26
N GLY A 264 9.76 24.86 6.26
CA GLY A 264 10.99 24.67 5.48
C GLY A 264 10.93 23.59 4.40
N TYR A 265 9.73 23.10 4.03
CA TYR A 265 9.52 22.16 2.92
C TYR A 265 8.59 22.72 1.83
N TYR A 266 8.68 22.14 0.63
CA TYR A 266 7.72 22.28 -0.47
C TYR A 266 7.10 20.92 -0.80
N ASP A 267 5.79 20.93 -1.08
CA ASP A 267 5.15 19.85 -1.84
C ASP A 267 4.99 20.31 -3.30
N ASP A 268 5.80 19.73 -4.18
CA ASP A 268 5.72 19.92 -5.63
C ASP A 268 4.76 18.89 -6.23
N LYS A 269 3.65 19.35 -6.80
CA LYS A 269 2.60 18.50 -7.37
C LYS A 269 2.66 18.51 -8.88
N TYR A 270 2.63 17.31 -9.45
CA TYR A 270 2.66 17.03 -10.87
C TYR A 270 1.40 16.29 -11.28
N LEU A 271 0.84 16.62 -12.44
CA LEU A 271 -0.32 15.93 -13.01
C LEU A 271 0.16 15.01 -14.13
N VAL A 272 0.48 13.77 -13.77
CA VAL A 272 1.10 12.79 -14.68
C VAL A 272 0.01 12.04 -15.46
N PRO A 273 0.05 12.04 -16.80
CA PRO A 273 -0.89 11.30 -17.64
C PRO A 273 -0.44 9.84 -17.85
N LEU A 274 -0.01 9.17 -16.77
CA LEU A 274 0.42 7.77 -16.80
C LEU A 274 -0.77 6.87 -17.10
N ARG A 275 -0.67 6.02 -18.13
CA ARG A 275 -1.70 5.04 -18.49
C ARG A 275 -1.25 3.64 -18.15
N GLU A 276 -2.08 2.93 -17.37
CA GLU A 276 -1.79 1.57 -16.91
C GLU A 276 -0.45 1.50 -16.15
N ASP A 277 0.43 0.59 -16.59
CA ASP A 277 1.73 0.37 -16.02
C ASP A 277 2.77 1.29 -16.66
N GLY A 278 3.60 1.91 -15.83
CA GLY A 278 4.72 2.70 -16.31
C GLY A 278 5.72 3.03 -15.22
N TYR A 279 6.61 3.95 -15.55
CA TYR A 279 7.78 4.29 -14.76
C TYR A 279 7.82 5.79 -14.53
N LEU A 280 8.35 6.17 -13.37
CA LEU A 280 8.68 7.56 -13.05
C LEU A 280 10.20 7.69 -12.99
N ARG A 281 10.67 8.89 -13.36
CA ARG A 281 12.06 9.28 -13.17
C ARG A 281 12.13 10.68 -12.59
N ILE A 282 13.04 10.87 -11.65
CA ILE A 282 13.39 12.17 -11.10
C ILE A 282 14.80 12.54 -11.54
N VAL A 283 15.01 13.82 -11.85
CA VAL A 283 16.33 14.42 -12.04
C VAL A 283 16.41 15.68 -11.20
N THR A 284 17.49 15.85 -10.43
CA THR A 284 17.77 17.06 -9.67
C THR A 284 18.71 17.98 -10.42
N GLU A 285 18.37 19.26 -10.47
CA GLU A 285 19.10 20.28 -11.21
C GLU A 285 19.41 21.50 -10.34
N ALA A 286 20.44 22.25 -10.73
CA ALA A 286 20.66 23.59 -10.21
C ALA A 286 19.52 24.53 -10.64
N ALA A 287 19.29 25.59 -9.87
CA ALA A 287 18.44 26.68 -10.33
C ALA A 287 19.03 27.29 -11.61
N ALA A 288 18.18 27.59 -12.59
CA ALA A 288 18.59 28.49 -13.67
C ALA A 288 18.94 29.86 -13.06
N ILE A 289 20.14 30.36 -13.36
CA ILE A 289 20.62 31.70 -12.97
C ILE A 289 19.90 32.76 -13.80
#